data_AF-A0A975TNW3-F1
#
_entry.id   AF-A0A975TNW3-F1
#
_cell.length_a   1.000
_cell.length_b   1.000
_cell.length_c   1.000
_cell.angle_alpha   90.00
_cell.angle_beta   90.00
_cell.angle_gamma   90.00
#
_symmetry.space_group_name_H-M   'P 1'
#
loop_
_entity.id
_entity.type
_entity.pdbx_description
1 polymer ?
#
loop_
_entity_poly.entity_id
_entity_poly.type
_entity_poly.pdbx_seq_one_letter_code
_entity_poly.pdbx_strand_id
1 'polypeptide(L)'
;MQRMIGNRAVGAMLTQARPAAVVQRADPPHDKPDPAAPYVAHPAVLADCVSLLTRLYTTLSPATLAVLRQWKTLAIGAVFDPDDPDVTVYHWTSSGNWNDPAVAAVLAGLGVRRWDADSARQPRGAQGAPGDAEQRLMSGDHILKAVAVSRPPCPDCAAALADYGHEYGRVLLSVATPPAEREHQARAQAASAIRAAADRVSRQLELYEGEHKVQAALINEPSFTGFAGYWTNRLFNRDIPPPTIWINAYGSLLAVESALARGDIRAATANLIRARRHLLVALKTYTTWKDGIEAAGTKAEAAIAAVAIASVVAFVAGPLVIEWLGELLGEGAAEASAEEQVAARIAETIERSDAAFLTAEEQITEAEIQAEALEEANEFYATLGH
;
A
#
# COMPACT_ATOMS: atom_id res chain seq x y z
N MET A 1 -66.44 -16.25 -17.71
CA MET A 1 -66.35 -15.10 -18.65
C MET A 1 -65.05 -14.37 -18.37
N GLN A 2 -63.90 -14.67 -18.98
CA GLN A 2 -63.54 -14.77 -20.41
C GLN A 2 -63.51 -13.41 -21.11
N ARG A 3 -62.29 -12.82 -21.22
CA ARG A 3 -61.66 -12.05 -22.32
C ARG A 3 -60.62 -11.09 -21.73
N MET A 4 -59.31 -11.29 -21.91
CA MET A 4 -58.45 -11.10 -23.10
C MET A 4 -58.14 -9.62 -23.46
N ILE A 5 -56.89 -9.43 -23.90
CA ILE A 5 -56.23 -8.30 -24.60
C ILE A 5 -55.38 -7.42 -23.66
N GLY A 6 -54.07 -7.22 -23.88
CA GLY A 6 -53.21 -7.67 -24.98
C GLY A 6 -51.72 -7.38 -24.73
N ASN A 7 -50.90 -8.35 -25.11
CA ASN A 7 -49.46 -8.25 -25.29
C ASN A 7 -49.10 -7.24 -26.39
N ARG A 8 -48.13 -6.35 -26.14
CA ARG A 8 -47.38 -5.66 -27.19
C ARG A 8 -45.91 -6.01 -27.08
N ALA A 9 -45.40 -6.50 -28.20
CA ALA A 9 -44.08 -7.04 -28.41
C ALA A 9 -42.99 -5.97 -28.27
N VAL A 10 -41.95 -6.27 -27.49
CA VAL A 10 -40.66 -5.60 -27.56
C VAL A 10 -39.80 -6.42 -28.51
N GLY A 11 -39.47 -5.82 -29.65
CA GLY A 11 -38.65 -6.42 -30.69
C GLY A 11 -37.25 -6.74 -30.18
N ALA A 12 -36.85 -8.00 -30.35
CA ALA A 12 -35.48 -8.45 -30.16
C ALA A 12 -34.60 -7.85 -31.28
N MET A 13 -33.78 -6.85 -30.94
CA MET A 13 -32.61 -6.49 -31.73
C MET A 13 -31.55 -7.58 -31.54
N LEU A 14 -31.52 -8.51 -32.49
CA LEU A 14 -30.44 -9.47 -32.70
C LEU A 14 -29.20 -8.72 -33.21
N THR A 15 -28.31 -8.35 -32.30
CA THR A 15 -26.95 -7.93 -32.64
C THR A 15 -26.17 -9.18 -33.05
N GLN A 16 -25.91 -9.34 -34.35
CA GLN A 16 -25.03 -10.38 -34.87
C GLN A 16 -23.62 -10.20 -34.31
N ALA A 17 -23.27 -10.99 -33.30
CA ALA A 17 -21.90 -11.16 -32.86
C ALA A 17 -21.10 -11.84 -33.98
N ARG A 18 -20.14 -11.13 -34.56
CA ARG A 18 -19.12 -11.73 -35.43
C ARG A 18 -18.37 -12.80 -34.63
N PRO A 19 -18.20 -14.03 -35.15
CA PRO A 19 -17.34 -15.01 -34.50
C PRO A 19 -15.93 -14.43 -34.45
N ALA A 20 -15.40 -14.27 -33.23
CA ALA A 20 -14.00 -13.98 -33.03
C ALA A 20 -13.21 -15.12 -33.68
N ALA A 21 -12.41 -14.80 -34.70
CA ALA A 21 -11.42 -15.71 -35.22
C ALA A 21 -10.51 -16.08 -34.05
N VAL A 22 -10.63 -17.33 -33.58
CA VAL A 22 -9.68 -17.94 -32.66
C VAL A 22 -8.37 -18.02 -33.42
N VAL A 23 -7.53 -16.99 -33.27
CA VAL A 23 -6.12 -17.09 -33.59
C VAL A 23 -5.56 -18.09 -32.60
N GLN A 24 -5.50 -19.36 -32.99
CA GLN A 24 -4.61 -20.33 -32.37
C GLN A 24 -3.20 -19.73 -32.53
N ARG A 25 -2.74 -19.01 -31.50
CA ARG A 25 -1.31 -18.80 -31.32
C ARG A 25 -0.76 -20.21 -31.17
N ALA A 26 0.05 -20.63 -32.15
CA ALA A 26 0.87 -21.80 -31.98
C ALA A 26 1.62 -21.62 -30.66
N ASP A 27 1.45 -22.56 -29.73
CA ASP A 27 2.24 -22.59 -28.52
C ASP A 27 3.71 -22.50 -28.96
N PRO A 28 4.50 -21.58 -28.37
CA PRO A 28 5.92 -21.56 -28.66
C PRO A 28 6.46 -22.98 -28.39
N PRO A 29 7.38 -23.49 -29.22
CA PRO A 29 7.98 -24.78 -28.96
C PRO A 29 8.58 -24.74 -27.55
N HIS A 30 7.96 -25.47 -26.62
CA HIS A 30 8.55 -25.81 -25.33
C HIS A 30 9.64 -26.84 -25.62
N ASP A 31 10.75 -26.36 -26.20
CA ASP A 31 11.98 -27.11 -26.19
C ASP A 31 12.30 -27.33 -24.71
N LYS A 32 12.26 -28.60 -24.28
CA LYS A 32 12.75 -28.98 -22.96
C LYS A 32 14.14 -28.35 -22.81
N PRO A 33 14.40 -27.55 -21.76
CA PRO A 33 15.70 -26.94 -21.59
C PRO A 33 16.77 -28.03 -21.67
N ASP A 34 17.77 -27.81 -22.52
CA ASP A 34 18.92 -28.71 -22.63
C ASP A 34 19.49 -28.90 -21.21
N PRO A 35 19.44 -30.12 -20.65
CA PRO A 35 19.92 -30.37 -19.29
C PRO A 35 21.42 -30.07 -19.14
N ALA A 36 22.15 -29.89 -20.26
CA ALA A 36 23.55 -29.53 -20.26
C ALA A 36 23.82 -28.02 -20.16
N ALA A 37 22.82 -27.15 -20.36
CA ALA A 37 23.02 -25.71 -20.25
C ALA A 37 22.86 -25.27 -18.78
N PRO A 38 23.89 -24.70 -18.13
CA PRO A 38 23.79 -24.25 -16.75
C PRO A 38 22.73 -23.13 -16.66
N TYR A 39 21.62 -23.44 -16.01
CA TYR A 39 20.53 -22.48 -15.79
C TYR A 39 21.04 -21.28 -14.96
N VAL A 40 20.82 -20.07 -15.46
CA VAL A 40 21.16 -18.82 -14.77
C VAL A 40 19.89 -18.21 -14.20
N ALA A 41 19.76 -18.17 -12.86
CA ALA A 41 18.62 -17.55 -12.22
C ALA A 41 18.58 -16.03 -12.53
N HIS A 42 17.40 -15.53 -12.89
CA HIS A 42 17.20 -14.11 -13.11
C HIS A 42 17.31 -13.34 -11.78
N PRO A 43 18.00 -12.18 -11.70
CA PRO A 43 18.16 -11.41 -10.45
C PRO A 43 16.85 -11.04 -9.75
N ALA A 44 15.74 -10.91 -10.50
CA ALA A 44 14.42 -10.67 -9.93
C ALA A 44 13.96 -11.78 -8.96
N VAL A 45 14.34 -13.03 -9.20
CA VAL A 45 13.98 -14.16 -8.32
C VAL A 45 14.64 -14.00 -6.94
N LEU A 46 15.91 -13.57 -6.91
CA LEU A 46 16.58 -13.25 -5.65
C LEU A 46 15.90 -12.06 -4.95
N ALA A 47 15.52 -11.02 -5.70
CA ALA A 47 14.80 -9.87 -5.15
C ALA A 47 13.46 -10.29 -4.52
N ASP A 48 12.74 -11.24 -5.10
CA ASP A 48 11.51 -11.80 -4.55
C ASP A 48 11.77 -12.56 -3.24
N CYS A 49 12.80 -13.41 -3.17
CA CYS A 49 13.19 -14.08 -1.91
C CYS A 49 13.50 -13.07 -0.79
N VAL A 50 14.25 -12.01 -1.11
CA VAL A 50 14.56 -10.94 -0.15
C VAL A 50 13.28 -10.22 0.28
N SER A 51 12.40 -9.89 -0.66
CA SER A 51 11.12 -9.23 -0.39
C SER A 51 10.22 -10.07 0.53
N LEU A 52 10.13 -11.38 0.31
CA LEU A 52 9.40 -12.31 1.18
C LEU A 52 9.97 -12.31 2.61
N LEU A 53 11.30 -12.37 2.73
CA LEU A 53 11.98 -12.39 4.02
C LEU A 53 11.82 -11.05 4.77
N THR A 54 11.91 -9.92 4.07
CA THR A 54 11.67 -8.59 4.66
C THR A 54 10.21 -8.41 5.07
N ARG A 55 9.24 -8.86 4.26
CA ARG A 55 7.81 -8.82 4.60
C ARG A 55 7.51 -9.64 5.85
N LEU A 56 8.11 -10.81 5.98
CA LEU A 56 8.03 -11.61 7.22
C LEU A 56 8.43 -10.76 8.44
N TYR A 57 9.56 -10.05 8.38
CA TYR A 57 10.04 -9.26 9.52
C TYR A 57 9.09 -8.14 9.95
N THR A 58 8.29 -7.61 9.02
CA THR A 58 7.30 -6.57 9.34
C THR A 58 6.10 -7.10 10.12
N THR A 59 5.89 -8.41 10.13
CA THR A 59 4.74 -9.05 10.78
C THR A 59 5.13 -9.79 12.07
N LEU A 60 6.39 -10.20 12.20
CA LEU A 60 6.86 -10.92 13.38
C LEU A 60 6.95 -10.04 14.63
N SER A 61 6.76 -10.68 15.79
CA SER A 61 6.93 -10.00 17.08
C SER A 61 8.39 -9.63 17.35
N PRO A 62 8.65 -8.59 18.18
CA PRO A 62 10.00 -8.25 18.65
C PRO A 62 10.76 -9.44 19.25
N ALA A 63 10.07 -10.31 20.01
CA ALA A 63 10.66 -11.48 20.61
C ALA A 63 11.13 -12.50 19.56
N THR A 64 10.31 -12.76 18.53
CA THR A 64 10.67 -13.65 17.43
C THR A 64 11.82 -13.07 16.60
N LEU A 65 11.82 -11.76 16.35
CA LEU A 65 12.93 -11.08 15.67
C LEU A 65 14.22 -11.17 16.49
N ALA A 66 14.16 -11.04 17.83
CA ALA A 66 15.32 -11.24 18.69
C ALA A 66 15.91 -12.66 18.56
N VAL A 67 15.05 -13.68 18.45
CA VAL A 67 15.48 -15.06 18.19
C VAL A 67 16.19 -15.18 16.85
N LEU A 68 15.66 -14.56 15.78
CA LEU A 68 16.28 -14.56 14.45
C LEU A 68 17.60 -13.76 14.39
N ARG A 69 17.73 -12.70 15.19
CA ARG A 69 18.97 -11.91 15.26
C ARG A 69 20.09 -12.69 15.94
N GLN A 70 19.77 -13.43 17.00
CA GLN A 70 20.79 -14.00 17.89
C GLN A 70 21.02 -15.50 17.68
N TRP A 71 19.94 -16.28 17.52
CA TRP A 71 19.97 -17.72 17.74
C TRP A 71 19.65 -18.56 16.51
N LYS A 72 18.77 -18.07 15.64
CA LYS A 72 18.22 -18.85 14.53
C LYS A 72 18.51 -18.20 13.19
N THR A 73 18.71 -19.04 12.17
CA THR A 73 18.80 -18.62 10.77
C THR A 73 17.55 -19.11 10.08
N LEU A 74 16.94 -18.25 9.27
CA LEU A 74 15.84 -18.57 8.39
C LEU A 74 16.33 -18.38 6.95
N ALA A 75 15.97 -19.31 6.07
CA ALA A 75 16.28 -19.21 4.65
C ALA A 75 14.99 -19.35 3.84
N ILE A 76 14.81 -18.48 2.84
CA ILE A 76 13.76 -18.57 1.83
C ILE A 76 14.43 -18.80 0.49
N GLY A 77 14.18 -19.95 -0.12
CA GLY A 77 14.72 -20.36 -1.40
C GLY A 77 13.66 -20.35 -2.50
N ALA A 78 14.01 -19.84 -3.66
CA ALA A 78 13.29 -20.12 -4.90
C ALA A 78 13.83 -21.41 -5.48
N VAL A 79 12.94 -22.39 -5.64
CA VAL A 79 13.29 -23.72 -6.12
C VAL A 79 12.58 -23.99 -7.44
N PHE A 80 13.26 -24.74 -8.28
CA PHE A 80 12.74 -25.30 -9.52
C PHE A 80 12.32 -26.74 -9.24
N ASP A 81 11.06 -27.06 -9.55
CA ASP A 81 10.51 -28.41 -9.48
C ASP A 81 10.64 -29.05 -10.88
N PRO A 82 11.39 -30.15 -11.05
CA PRO A 82 11.50 -30.84 -12.33
C PRO A 82 10.15 -31.29 -12.90
N ASP A 83 9.17 -31.55 -12.04
CA ASP A 83 7.83 -31.98 -12.44
C ASP A 83 6.95 -30.81 -12.91
N ASP A 84 7.28 -29.57 -12.53
CA ASP A 84 6.59 -28.34 -12.93
C ASP A 84 7.59 -27.22 -13.28
N PRO A 85 8.27 -27.31 -14.44
CA PRO A 85 9.41 -26.46 -14.76
C PRO A 85 9.04 -24.99 -15.00
N ASP A 86 7.77 -24.70 -15.26
CA ASP A 86 7.28 -23.35 -15.56
C ASP A 86 6.91 -22.57 -14.28
N VAL A 87 6.93 -23.23 -13.11
CA VAL A 87 6.51 -22.64 -11.84
C VAL A 87 7.69 -22.49 -10.88
N THR A 88 7.97 -21.25 -10.49
CA THR A 88 8.88 -20.99 -9.36
C THR A 88 8.14 -21.22 -8.05
N VAL A 89 8.62 -22.20 -7.26
CA VAL A 89 8.07 -22.47 -5.92
C VAL A 89 8.99 -21.86 -4.88
N TYR A 90 8.41 -21.24 -3.85
CA TYR A 90 9.17 -20.68 -2.74
C TYR A 90 9.11 -21.61 -1.53
N HIS A 91 10.27 -22.05 -1.09
CA HIS A 91 10.45 -22.91 0.08
C HIS A 91 11.14 -22.14 1.21
N TRP A 92 10.84 -22.50 2.45
CA TRP A 92 11.57 -21.98 3.61
C TRP A 92 12.04 -23.08 4.55
N THR A 93 13.18 -22.84 5.17
CA THR A 93 13.79 -23.70 6.19
C THR A 93 14.34 -22.84 7.33
N SER A 94 14.67 -23.48 8.44
CA SER A 94 15.25 -22.83 9.60
C SER A 94 16.35 -23.68 10.23
N SER A 95 17.28 -23.02 10.93
CA SER A 95 18.40 -23.70 11.55
C SER A 95 17.96 -24.60 12.72
N GLY A 96 18.43 -25.84 12.68
CA GLY A 96 18.07 -26.91 13.59
C GLY A 96 16.60 -27.32 13.49
N ASN A 97 15.96 -27.11 12.32
CA ASN A 97 14.53 -27.37 12.11
C ASN A 97 13.63 -26.61 13.10
N TRP A 98 14.04 -25.40 13.49
CA TRP A 98 13.27 -24.58 14.43
C TRP A 98 11.87 -24.27 13.87
N ASN A 99 10.84 -24.72 14.58
CA ASN A 99 9.44 -24.56 14.16
C ASN A 99 8.71 -23.57 15.05
N ASP A 100 8.72 -22.30 14.65
CA ASP A 100 7.89 -21.26 15.28
C ASP A 100 6.55 -21.14 14.54
N PRO A 101 5.40 -21.34 15.22
CA PRO A 101 4.09 -21.29 14.58
C PRO A 101 3.76 -19.93 13.96
N ALA A 102 4.26 -18.82 14.52
CA ALA A 102 4.01 -17.49 13.98
C ALA A 102 4.80 -17.29 12.68
N VAL A 103 6.05 -17.74 12.63
CA VAL A 103 6.84 -17.74 11.39
C VAL A 103 6.17 -18.59 10.31
N ALA A 104 5.73 -19.80 10.66
CA ALA A 104 5.07 -20.71 9.73
C ALA A 104 3.75 -20.13 9.18
N ALA A 105 2.92 -19.54 10.05
CA ALA A 105 1.65 -18.93 9.66
C ALA A 105 1.84 -17.74 8.71
N VAL A 106 2.80 -16.86 9.00
CA VAL A 106 3.08 -15.70 8.14
C VAL A 106 3.61 -16.16 6.78
N LEU A 107 4.58 -17.09 6.75
CA LEU A 107 5.15 -17.59 5.49
C LEU A 107 4.13 -18.34 4.64
N ALA A 108 3.24 -19.13 5.26
CA ALA A 108 2.13 -19.78 4.56
C ALA A 108 1.19 -18.74 3.92
N GLY A 109 0.86 -17.66 4.65
CA GLY A 109 0.08 -16.54 4.11
C GLY A 109 0.78 -15.79 2.97
N LEU A 110 2.11 -15.84 2.90
CA LEU A 110 2.92 -15.31 1.81
C LEU A 110 3.11 -16.31 0.64
N GLY A 111 2.53 -17.51 0.72
CA GLY A 111 2.68 -18.56 -0.29
C GLY A 111 4.02 -19.30 -0.25
N VAL A 112 4.79 -19.15 0.83
CA VAL A 112 6.08 -19.84 1.00
C VAL A 112 5.86 -21.13 1.78
N ARG A 113 6.19 -22.26 1.17
CA ARG A 113 5.98 -23.59 1.76
C ARG A 113 7.15 -23.98 2.65
N ARG A 114 6.88 -24.64 3.76
CA ARG A 114 7.96 -25.19 4.59
C ARG A 114 8.58 -26.37 3.86
N TRP A 115 9.91 -26.43 3.82
CA TRP A 115 10.64 -27.57 3.31
C TRP A 115 11.16 -28.45 4.45
N ASP A 116 10.65 -29.69 4.50
CA ASP A 116 10.96 -30.68 5.53
C ASP A 116 11.60 -31.94 4.91
N ALA A 117 12.68 -31.78 4.12
CA ALA A 117 13.37 -32.92 3.51
C ALA A 117 13.95 -33.93 4.51
N ASP A 118 14.15 -33.56 5.77
CA ASP A 118 14.47 -34.51 6.85
C ASP A 118 14.05 -33.96 8.22
N SER A 119 13.28 -34.77 8.96
CA SER A 119 12.81 -34.46 10.32
C SER A 119 13.89 -34.72 11.40
N ALA A 120 14.92 -35.51 11.07
CA ALA A 120 15.97 -35.87 12.01
C ALA A 120 17.12 -34.85 12.01
N ARG A 121 17.54 -34.44 13.21
CA ARG A 121 18.77 -33.69 13.43
C ARG A 121 19.95 -34.57 13.02
N GLN A 122 20.53 -34.34 11.85
CA GLN A 122 21.72 -35.06 11.44
C GLN A 122 22.91 -34.66 12.33
N PRO A 123 23.74 -35.61 12.80
CA PRO A 123 24.93 -35.31 13.60
C PRO A 123 25.92 -34.49 12.77
N ARG A 124 26.70 -33.61 13.41
CA ARG A 124 27.79 -32.87 12.72
C ARG A 124 28.75 -33.89 12.11
N GLY A 125 28.86 -33.87 10.78
CA GLY A 125 29.75 -34.74 10.02
C GLY A 125 31.02 -34.01 9.59
N ALA A 126 31.90 -34.71 8.87
CA ALA A 126 33.09 -34.10 8.24
C ALA A 126 32.74 -33.05 7.16
N GLN A 127 31.47 -33.01 6.70
CA GLN A 127 30.95 -32.13 5.65
C GLN A 127 30.17 -30.91 6.19
N GLY A 128 30.25 -30.62 7.50
CA GLY A 128 29.66 -29.40 8.09
C GLY A 128 28.50 -29.66 9.07
N ALA A 129 27.68 -28.64 9.30
CA ALA A 129 26.54 -28.67 10.21
C ALA A 129 25.20 -28.90 9.44
N PRO A 130 24.77 -30.17 9.24
CA PRO A 130 23.60 -30.52 8.41
C PRO A 130 22.23 -30.05 8.95
N GLY A 131 22.23 -29.23 9.99
CA GLY A 131 21.06 -28.56 10.52
C GLY A 131 20.90 -27.11 10.05
N ASP A 132 21.84 -26.57 9.28
CA ASP A 132 21.78 -25.17 8.84
C ASP A 132 20.70 -24.97 7.76
N ALA A 133 20.10 -23.79 7.74
CA ALA A 133 18.88 -23.53 6.96
C ALA A 133 19.14 -23.69 5.46
N GLU A 134 20.28 -23.16 5.00
CA GLU A 134 20.72 -23.18 3.60
C GLU A 134 20.95 -24.61 3.12
N GLN A 135 21.62 -25.44 3.93
CA GLN A 135 21.88 -26.84 3.60
C GLN A 135 20.59 -27.65 3.48
N ARG A 136 19.60 -27.38 4.35
CA ARG A 136 18.27 -28.01 4.23
C ARG A 136 17.53 -27.63 2.95
N LEU A 137 17.74 -26.43 2.42
CA LEU A 137 17.16 -26.02 1.12
C LEU A 137 17.87 -26.68 -0.07
N MET A 138 19.05 -27.25 0.11
CA MET A 138 19.77 -27.96 -0.96
C MET A 138 19.48 -29.46 -0.97
N SER A 139 18.72 -29.98 0.00
CA SER A 139 18.40 -31.41 0.08
C SER A 139 17.06 -31.74 -0.58
N GLY A 140 17.01 -32.87 -1.27
CA GLY A 140 15.82 -33.42 -1.95
C GLY A 140 15.85 -33.26 -3.46
N ASP A 141 14.70 -33.41 -4.10
CA ASP A 141 14.59 -33.54 -5.56
C ASP A 141 14.37 -32.20 -6.30
N HIS A 142 14.27 -31.08 -5.58
CA HIS A 142 14.16 -29.74 -6.19
C HIS A 142 15.53 -29.10 -6.40
N ILE A 143 15.60 -28.14 -7.33
CA ILE A 143 16.84 -27.42 -7.61
C ILE A 143 16.78 -25.99 -7.05
N LEU A 144 17.63 -25.66 -6.08
CA LEU A 144 17.72 -24.32 -5.50
C LEU A 144 18.35 -23.33 -6.49
N LYS A 145 17.67 -22.22 -6.78
CA LYS A 145 18.11 -21.21 -7.76
C LYS A 145 18.53 -19.89 -7.12
N ALA A 146 17.79 -19.45 -6.12
CA ALA A 146 18.10 -18.26 -5.35
C ALA A 146 17.72 -18.47 -3.89
N VAL A 147 18.42 -17.82 -2.97
CA VAL A 147 18.16 -17.92 -1.54
C VAL A 147 18.41 -16.59 -0.84
N ALA A 148 17.45 -16.18 -0.01
CA ALA A 148 17.60 -15.09 0.94
C ALA A 148 17.71 -15.67 2.36
N VAL A 149 18.74 -15.28 3.10
CA VAL A 149 19.01 -15.77 4.46
C VAL A 149 18.96 -14.65 5.48
N SER A 150 18.47 -14.96 6.68
CA SER A 150 18.37 -13.96 7.77
C SER A 150 19.72 -13.60 8.39
N ARG A 151 20.74 -14.42 8.17
CA ARG A 151 22.10 -14.26 8.73
C ARG A 151 23.12 -14.70 7.68
N PRO A 152 24.34 -14.14 7.69
CA PRO A 152 25.40 -14.63 6.81
C PRO A 152 25.62 -16.13 7.02
N PRO A 153 25.74 -16.92 5.93
CA PRO A 153 26.04 -18.34 6.05
C PRO A 153 27.41 -18.54 6.72
N CYS A 154 27.54 -19.60 7.51
CA CYS A 154 28.84 -19.97 8.05
C CYS A 154 29.79 -20.44 6.93
N PRO A 155 31.12 -20.51 7.16
CA PRO A 155 32.08 -20.95 6.13
C PRO A 155 31.70 -22.28 5.48
N ASP A 156 31.22 -23.25 6.26
CA ASP A 156 30.81 -24.57 5.77
C ASP A 156 29.56 -24.47 4.87
N CYS A 157 28.58 -23.62 5.23
CA CYS A 157 27.39 -23.38 4.39
C CYS A 157 27.75 -22.65 3.09
N ALA A 158 28.66 -21.69 3.14
CA ALA A 158 29.12 -20.97 1.96
C ALA A 158 29.86 -21.90 0.99
N ALA A 159 30.71 -22.80 1.51
CA ALA A 159 31.36 -23.84 0.73
C ALA A 159 30.32 -24.81 0.12
N ALA A 160 29.36 -25.29 0.91
CA ALA A 160 28.31 -26.18 0.41
C ALA A 160 27.45 -25.55 -0.69
N LEU A 161 27.12 -24.25 -0.59
CA LEU A 161 26.41 -23.52 -1.64
C LEU A 161 27.25 -23.36 -2.92
N ALA A 162 28.57 -23.18 -2.79
CA ALA A 162 29.48 -23.12 -3.93
C ALA A 162 29.59 -24.49 -4.62
N ASP A 163 29.76 -25.56 -3.84
CA ASP A 163 29.81 -26.94 -4.31
C ASP A 163 28.51 -27.34 -5.02
N TYR A 164 27.36 -27.04 -4.42
CA TYR A 164 26.05 -27.25 -5.04
C TYR A 164 25.93 -26.50 -6.39
N GLY A 165 26.48 -25.29 -6.46
CA GLY A 165 26.48 -24.47 -7.67
C GLY A 165 27.30 -25.06 -8.83
N HIS A 166 28.27 -25.93 -8.56
CA HIS A 166 29.03 -26.65 -9.59
C HIS A 166 28.18 -27.69 -10.31
N GLU A 167 27.21 -28.31 -9.63
CA GLU A 167 26.35 -29.36 -10.19
C GLU A 167 25.07 -28.79 -10.82
N TYR A 168 24.47 -27.77 -10.20
CA TYR A 168 23.13 -27.28 -10.55
C TYR A 168 23.07 -25.85 -11.11
N GLY A 169 24.22 -25.21 -11.27
CA GLY A 169 24.36 -23.81 -11.67
C GLY A 169 24.42 -22.85 -10.46
N ARG A 170 24.96 -21.65 -10.69
CA ARG A 170 25.22 -20.68 -9.61
C ARG A 170 23.94 -20.30 -8.86
N VAL A 171 23.91 -20.57 -7.56
CA VAL A 171 22.86 -20.10 -6.65
C VAL A 171 23.08 -18.62 -6.35
N LEU A 172 22.03 -17.80 -6.53
CA LEU A 172 22.05 -16.41 -6.09
C LEU A 172 21.79 -16.32 -4.58
N LEU A 173 22.66 -15.66 -3.84
CA LEU A 173 22.56 -15.52 -2.38
C LEU A 173 22.42 -14.03 -2.01
N SER A 174 21.51 -13.74 -1.09
CA SER A 174 21.43 -12.44 -0.41
C SER A 174 21.20 -12.64 1.09
N VAL A 175 21.79 -11.77 1.89
CA VAL A 175 21.57 -11.73 3.34
C VAL A 175 20.61 -10.57 3.62
N ALA A 176 19.44 -10.87 4.17
CA ALA A 176 18.50 -9.86 4.64
C ALA A 176 18.37 -9.99 6.16
N THR A 177 19.14 -9.20 6.90
CA THR A 177 19.16 -9.25 8.36
C THR A 177 17.83 -8.76 8.95
N PRO A 178 17.31 -9.39 10.02
CA PRO A 178 16.17 -8.84 10.75
C PRO A 178 16.48 -7.41 11.22
N PRO A 179 15.50 -6.49 11.17
CA PRO A 179 15.70 -5.10 11.60
C PRO A 179 16.09 -5.04 13.08
N ALA A 180 16.83 -3.99 13.44
CA ALA A 180 17.12 -3.71 14.84
C ALA A 180 15.82 -3.45 15.63
N GLU A 181 15.86 -3.64 16.95
CA GLU A 181 14.68 -3.44 17.79
C GLU A 181 14.12 -2.00 17.69
N ARG A 182 15.00 -1.00 17.78
CA ARG A 182 14.64 0.42 17.61
C ARG A 182 14.04 0.70 16.24
N GLU A 183 14.64 0.14 15.19
CA GLU A 183 14.16 0.29 13.82
C GLU A 183 12.75 -0.33 13.64
N HIS A 184 12.53 -1.52 14.20
CA HIS A 184 11.22 -2.17 14.17
C HIS A 184 10.15 -1.33 14.91
N GLN A 185 10.49 -0.79 16.09
CA GLN A 185 9.62 0.11 16.84
C GLN A 185 9.32 1.40 16.07
N ALA A 186 10.33 2.02 15.46
CA ALA A 186 10.16 3.22 14.64
C ALA A 186 9.26 2.97 13.42
N ARG A 187 9.43 1.83 12.73
CA ARG A 187 8.56 1.41 11.63
C ARG A 187 7.12 1.17 12.09
N ALA A 188 6.92 0.54 13.25
CA ALA A 188 5.59 0.30 13.82
C ALA A 188 4.90 1.62 14.19
N GLN A 189 5.62 2.57 14.79
CA GLN A 189 5.14 3.91 15.09
C GLN A 189 4.79 4.70 13.83
N ALA A 190 5.63 4.64 12.80
CA ALA A 190 5.32 5.26 11.50
C ALA A 190 4.06 4.66 10.88
N ALA A 191 3.92 3.33 10.91
CA ALA A 191 2.73 2.65 10.38
C ALA A 191 1.46 3.03 11.15
N SER A 192 1.50 3.16 12.47
CA SER A 192 0.34 3.58 13.26
C SER A 192 -0.02 5.04 13.00
N ALA A 193 0.96 5.94 12.88
CA ALA A 193 0.74 7.34 12.52
C ALA A 193 0.09 7.49 11.14
N ILE A 194 0.58 6.75 10.13
CA ILE A 194 -0.01 6.74 8.79
C ILE A 194 -1.45 6.23 8.81
N ARG A 195 -1.77 5.15 9.54
CA ARG A 195 -3.15 4.65 9.67
C ARG A 195 -4.06 5.69 10.30
N ALA A 196 -3.66 6.26 11.44
CA ALA A 196 -4.46 7.27 12.13
C ALA A 196 -4.74 8.50 11.22
N ALA A 197 -3.76 8.89 10.42
CA ALA A 197 -3.90 9.97 9.44
C ALA A 197 -4.80 9.58 8.26
N ALA A 198 -4.73 8.34 7.76
CA ALA A 198 -5.61 7.82 6.73
C ALA A 198 -7.07 7.74 7.22
N ASP A 199 -7.28 7.28 8.46
CA ASP A 199 -8.62 7.20 9.08
C ASP A 199 -9.25 8.59 9.23
N ARG A 200 -8.46 9.61 9.57
CA ARG A 200 -8.93 11.01 9.59
C ARG A 200 -9.41 11.47 8.21
N VAL A 201 -8.59 11.24 7.18
CA VAL A 201 -8.93 11.58 5.79
C VAL A 201 -10.19 10.83 5.33
N SER A 202 -10.34 9.55 5.72
CA SER A 202 -11.55 8.76 5.41
C SER A 202 -12.79 9.37 6.05
N ARG A 203 -12.74 9.74 7.34
CA ARG A 203 -13.88 10.36 8.04
C ARG A 203 -14.28 11.70 7.42
N GLN A 204 -13.31 12.55 7.08
CA GLN A 204 -13.58 13.81 6.38
C GLN A 204 -14.25 13.56 5.03
N LEU A 205 -13.70 12.61 4.26
CA LEU A 205 -14.24 12.26 2.96
C LEU A 205 -15.68 11.75 3.06
N GLU A 206 -15.97 10.85 4.00
CA GLU A 206 -17.33 10.33 4.25
C GLU A 206 -18.31 11.43 4.66
N LEU A 207 -17.87 12.40 5.47
CA LEU A 207 -18.68 13.54 5.88
C LEU A 207 -19.08 14.40 4.68
N TYR A 208 -18.11 14.89 3.89
CA TYR A 208 -18.38 15.76 2.75
C TYR A 208 -19.06 15.04 1.59
N GLU A 209 -18.74 13.77 1.36
CA GLU A 209 -19.47 12.95 0.38
C GLU A 209 -20.93 12.76 0.82
N GLY A 210 -21.17 12.51 2.10
CA GLY A 210 -22.51 12.39 2.66
C GLY A 210 -23.33 13.66 2.44
N GLU A 211 -22.77 14.83 2.76
CA GLU A 211 -23.39 16.13 2.50
C GLU A 211 -23.69 16.32 1.01
N HIS A 212 -22.71 16.06 0.15
CA HIS A 212 -22.87 16.16 -1.31
C HIS A 212 -24.00 15.26 -1.82
N LYS A 213 -24.08 14.00 -1.36
CA LYS A 213 -25.16 13.07 -1.75
C LYS A 213 -26.53 13.57 -1.31
N VAL A 214 -26.65 14.07 -0.08
CA VAL A 214 -27.93 14.59 0.45
C VAL A 214 -28.39 15.81 -0.35
N GLN A 215 -27.50 16.76 -0.63
CA GLN A 215 -27.84 17.94 -1.43
C GLN A 215 -28.21 17.56 -2.86
N ALA A 216 -27.43 16.68 -3.50
CA ALA A 216 -27.73 16.20 -4.85
C ALA A 216 -29.09 15.48 -4.90
N ALA A 217 -29.44 14.70 -3.88
CA ALA A 217 -30.76 14.05 -3.78
C ALA A 217 -31.89 15.07 -3.62
N LEU A 218 -31.73 16.09 -2.77
CA LEU A 218 -32.72 17.16 -2.59
C LEU A 218 -33.01 17.92 -3.89
N ILE A 219 -32.00 18.08 -4.75
CA ILE A 219 -32.15 18.75 -6.05
C ILE A 219 -32.79 17.84 -7.10
N ASN A 220 -32.35 16.58 -7.19
CA ASN A 220 -32.78 15.64 -8.24
C ASN A 220 -34.15 15.01 -7.95
N GLU A 221 -34.51 14.84 -6.67
CA GLU A 221 -35.76 14.21 -6.22
C GLU A 221 -36.59 15.21 -5.39
N PRO A 222 -37.18 16.25 -6.02
CA PRO A 222 -37.87 17.30 -5.28
C PRO A 222 -39.15 16.76 -4.61
N SER A 223 -39.18 16.79 -3.28
CA SER A 223 -40.41 16.69 -2.50
C SER A 223 -41.19 18.04 -2.53
N PHE A 224 -42.37 18.13 -1.92
CA PHE A 224 -43.16 19.37 -1.89
C PHE A 224 -42.41 20.55 -1.24
N THR A 225 -41.43 20.29 -0.36
CA THR A 225 -40.46 21.26 0.16
C THR A 225 -39.23 21.45 -0.75
N GLY A 226 -38.91 20.47 -1.60
CA GLY A 226 -37.84 20.54 -2.61
C GLY A 226 -38.18 21.37 -3.85
N PHE A 227 -39.45 21.76 -4.07
CA PHE A 227 -39.84 22.59 -5.21
C PHE A 227 -39.17 23.99 -5.18
N ALA A 228 -38.95 24.56 -4.00
CA ALA A 228 -38.21 25.82 -3.84
C ALA A 228 -36.72 25.64 -4.16
N GLY A 229 -36.10 24.56 -3.68
CA GLY A 229 -34.69 24.23 -3.94
C GLY A 229 -34.39 23.91 -5.41
N TYR A 230 -35.33 23.27 -6.11
CA TYR A 230 -35.23 23.01 -7.55
C TYR A 230 -35.19 24.31 -8.37
N TRP A 231 -36.03 25.29 -8.00
CA TRP A 231 -36.10 26.56 -8.71
C TRP A 231 -34.90 27.47 -8.42
N THR A 232 -34.44 27.57 -7.17
CA THR A 232 -33.22 28.33 -6.85
C THR A 232 -32.00 27.74 -7.54
N ASN A 233 -31.81 26.42 -7.54
CA ASN A 233 -30.65 25.83 -8.18
C ASN A 233 -30.66 25.99 -9.72
N ARG A 234 -31.84 25.87 -10.34
CA ARG A 234 -32.01 26.09 -11.79
C ARG A 234 -31.84 27.55 -12.22
N LEU A 235 -31.95 28.51 -11.28
CA LEU A 235 -31.75 29.94 -11.52
C LEU A 235 -30.28 30.39 -11.39
N PHE A 236 -29.45 29.67 -10.63
CA PHE A 236 -28.04 30.02 -10.40
C PHE A 236 -27.01 29.08 -11.07
N ASN A 237 -27.46 27.96 -11.66
CA ASN A 237 -26.82 27.09 -12.66
C ASN A 237 -25.28 26.96 -12.64
N ARG A 238 -24.81 25.97 -11.88
CA ARG A 238 -23.75 25.06 -12.31
C ARG A 238 -24.25 23.61 -12.21
N ASP A 239 -23.87 22.78 -13.18
CA ASP A 239 -24.19 21.34 -13.13
C ASP A 239 -23.67 20.74 -11.82
N ILE A 240 -24.51 19.92 -11.17
CA ILE A 240 -24.12 19.22 -9.94
C ILE A 240 -22.91 18.34 -10.27
N PRO A 241 -21.77 18.49 -9.57
CA PRO A 241 -20.63 17.65 -9.82
C PRO A 241 -21.02 16.19 -9.55
N PRO A 242 -20.55 15.23 -10.38
CA PRO A 242 -20.90 13.84 -10.16
C PRO A 242 -20.28 13.34 -8.84
N PRO A 243 -20.92 12.42 -8.10
CA PRO A 243 -20.35 11.82 -6.89
C PRO A 243 -18.99 11.16 -7.10
N THR A 244 -18.63 10.85 -8.35
CA THR A 244 -17.33 10.28 -8.73
C THR A 244 -16.14 11.19 -8.45
N ILE A 245 -16.33 12.48 -8.11
CA ILE A 245 -15.22 13.36 -7.71
C ILE A 245 -14.42 12.80 -6.51
N TRP A 246 -15.03 11.98 -5.65
CA TRP A 246 -14.41 11.41 -4.46
C TRP A 246 -13.61 10.12 -4.73
N ILE A 247 -13.80 9.45 -5.87
CA ILE A 247 -13.30 8.09 -6.13
C ILE A 247 -11.77 7.98 -6.06
N ASN A 248 -11.08 9.03 -6.52
CA ASN A 248 -9.62 9.05 -6.57
C ASN A 248 -9.01 9.11 -5.16
N ALA A 249 -9.70 9.74 -4.21
CA ALA A 249 -9.27 9.80 -2.82
C ALA A 249 -9.47 8.44 -2.13
N TYR A 250 -10.62 7.79 -2.33
CA TYR A 250 -10.85 6.40 -1.88
C TYR A 250 -9.80 5.43 -2.44
N GLY A 251 -9.55 5.46 -3.75
CA GLY A 251 -8.55 4.61 -4.38
C GLY A 251 -7.15 4.80 -3.79
N SER A 252 -6.82 6.03 -3.40
CA SER A 252 -5.54 6.34 -2.76
C SER A 252 -5.49 5.84 -1.31
N LEU A 253 -6.57 5.94 -0.54
CA LEU A 253 -6.67 5.38 0.82
C LEU A 253 -6.52 3.85 0.82
N LEU A 254 -7.18 3.15 -0.11
CA LEU A 254 -6.98 1.69 -0.28
C LEU A 254 -5.53 1.35 -0.62
N ALA A 255 -4.85 2.19 -1.41
CA ALA A 255 -3.44 2.02 -1.71
C ALA A 255 -2.52 2.29 -0.49
N VAL A 256 -2.95 3.11 0.48
CA VAL A 256 -2.27 3.27 1.78
C VAL A 256 -2.32 1.95 2.55
N GLU A 257 -3.51 1.38 2.74
CA GLU A 257 -3.68 0.11 3.47
C GLU A 257 -2.89 -1.03 2.83
N SER A 258 -2.97 -1.14 1.51
CA SER A 258 -2.24 -2.13 0.73
C SER A 258 -0.72 -1.98 0.90
N ALA A 259 -0.20 -0.75 0.93
CA ALA A 259 1.22 -0.49 1.15
C ALA A 259 1.65 -0.79 2.60
N LEU A 260 0.84 -0.41 3.59
CA LEU A 260 1.07 -0.75 5.00
C LEU A 260 1.06 -2.27 5.24
N ALA A 261 0.17 -3.00 4.58
CA ALA A 261 0.13 -4.46 4.64
C ALA A 261 1.38 -5.13 4.04
N ARG A 262 2.09 -4.44 3.14
CA ARG A 262 3.41 -4.86 2.63
C ARG A 262 4.58 -4.35 3.49
N GLY A 263 4.32 -3.54 4.51
CA GLY A 263 5.34 -2.87 5.30
C GLY A 263 6.08 -1.75 4.54
N ASP A 264 5.54 -1.28 3.42
CA ASP A 264 6.14 -0.23 2.60
C ASP A 264 5.69 1.15 3.10
N ILE A 265 6.38 1.64 4.14
CA ILE A 265 6.11 2.93 4.77
C ILE A 265 6.20 4.09 3.77
N ARG A 266 7.12 4.02 2.80
CA ARG A 266 7.31 5.08 1.80
C ARG A 266 6.14 5.15 0.84
N ALA A 267 5.73 4.01 0.27
CA ALA A 267 4.57 3.97 -0.62
C ALA A 267 3.28 4.33 0.14
N ALA A 268 3.12 3.88 1.39
CA ALA A 268 1.97 4.22 2.22
C ALA A 268 1.87 5.75 2.43
N THR A 269 2.99 6.38 2.78
CA THR A 269 3.07 7.84 2.94
C THR A 269 2.76 8.56 1.62
N ALA A 270 3.34 8.11 0.50
CA ALA A 270 3.08 8.69 -0.82
C ALA A 270 1.59 8.62 -1.21
N ASN A 271 0.93 7.50 -0.92
CA ASN A 271 -0.49 7.31 -1.19
C ASN A 271 -1.37 8.14 -0.25
N LEU A 272 -0.96 8.36 1.00
CA LEU A 272 -1.68 9.23 1.94
C LEU A 272 -1.67 10.69 1.44
N ILE A 273 -0.54 11.18 0.94
CA ILE A 273 -0.43 12.52 0.35
C ILE A 273 -1.35 12.63 -0.88
N ARG A 274 -1.36 11.61 -1.74
CA ARG A 274 -2.28 11.57 -2.90
C ARG A 274 -3.73 11.60 -2.48
N ALA A 275 -4.11 10.82 -1.45
CA ALA A 275 -5.45 10.80 -0.89
C ALA A 275 -5.89 12.20 -0.43
N ARG A 276 -5.04 12.90 0.34
CA ARG A 276 -5.30 14.29 0.78
C ARG A 276 -5.44 15.25 -0.39
N ARG A 277 -4.53 15.17 -1.36
CA ARG A 277 -4.60 16.02 -2.56
C ARG A 277 -5.92 15.81 -3.31
N HIS A 278 -6.31 14.55 -3.53
CA HIS A 278 -7.56 14.22 -4.21
C HIS A 278 -8.78 14.68 -3.40
N LEU A 279 -8.75 14.54 -2.07
CA LEU A 279 -9.78 15.09 -1.18
C LEU A 279 -9.91 16.60 -1.35
N LEU A 280 -8.81 17.36 -1.31
CA LEU A 280 -8.83 18.82 -1.46
C LEU A 280 -9.33 19.26 -2.85
N VAL A 281 -8.97 18.54 -3.91
CA VAL A 281 -9.49 18.81 -5.27
C VAL A 281 -11.00 18.55 -5.34
N ALA A 282 -11.46 17.46 -4.73
CA ALA A 282 -12.88 17.14 -4.67
C ALA A 282 -13.66 18.15 -3.81
N LEU A 283 -13.13 18.53 -2.64
CA LEU A 283 -13.66 19.59 -1.79
C LEU A 283 -13.79 20.89 -2.57
N LYS A 284 -12.71 21.34 -3.23
CA LYS A 284 -12.75 22.57 -4.04
C LYS A 284 -13.85 22.51 -5.09
N THR A 285 -14.00 21.37 -5.77
CA THR A 285 -15.05 21.19 -6.79
C THR A 285 -16.44 21.27 -6.17
N TYR A 286 -16.63 20.61 -5.03
CA TYR A 286 -17.87 20.61 -4.26
C TYR A 286 -18.23 21.99 -3.72
N THR A 287 -17.30 22.69 -3.06
CA THR A 287 -17.52 24.04 -2.53
C THR A 287 -17.67 25.06 -3.64
N THR A 288 -16.93 24.99 -4.75
CA THR A 288 -17.14 25.89 -5.90
C THR A 288 -18.52 25.73 -6.54
N TRP A 289 -19.11 24.54 -6.44
CA TRP A 289 -20.49 24.29 -6.83
C TRP A 289 -21.46 24.86 -5.78
N LYS A 290 -21.22 24.61 -4.49
CA LYS A 290 -22.01 25.13 -3.36
C LYS A 290 -21.99 26.67 -3.28
N ASP A 291 -20.83 27.31 -3.33
CA ASP A 291 -20.62 28.77 -3.37
C ASP A 291 -21.13 29.41 -4.67
N GLY A 292 -21.31 28.62 -5.74
CA GLY A 292 -22.05 29.10 -6.92
C GLY A 292 -23.52 29.43 -6.60
N ILE A 293 -24.02 28.90 -5.49
CA ILE A 293 -25.37 29.13 -4.95
C ILE A 293 -25.37 30.29 -3.94
N GLU A 294 -24.24 30.52 -3.22
CA GLU A 294 -24.09 31.53 -2.16
C GLU A 294 -22.91 32.48 -2.47
N ALA A 295 -23.20 33.73 -2.86
CA ALA A 295 -22.18 34.69 -3.29
C ALA A 295 -21.24 35.17 -2.14
N ALA A 296 -20.30 34.33 -1.66
CA ALA A 296 -19.32 34.67 -0.61
C ALA A 296 -17.97 33.89 -0.67
N GLY A 297 -17.58 33.31 -1.81
CA GLY A 297 -16.51 32.29 -1.91
C GLY A 297 -15.02 32.70 -1.82
N THR A 298 -14.64 33.92 -1.41
CA THR A 298 -13.20 34.34 -1.45
C THR A 298 -12.35 33.86 -0.26
N LYS A 299 -12.94 33.47 0.88
CA LYS A 299 -12.16 33.08 2.08
C LYS A 299 -11.79 31.59 2.11
N ALA A 300 -12.66 30.70 1.61
CA ALA A 300 -12.40 29.26 1.58
C ALA A 300 -11.28 28.87 0.59
N GLU A 301 -11.18 29.55 -0.56
CA GLU A 301 -10.10 29.29 -1.54
C GLU A 301 -8.70 29.55 -0.97
N ALA A 302 -8.55 30.59 -0.13
CA ALA A 302 -7.26 30.94 0.47
C ALA A 302 -6.78 29.88 1.47
N ALA A 303 -7.70 29.34 2.28
CA ALA A 303 -7.39 28.31 3.27
C ALA A 303 -7.07 26.95 2.60
N ILE A 304 -7.85 26.55 1.59
CA ILE A 304 -7.58 25.32 0.81
C ILE A 304 -6.23 25.41 0.10
N ALA A 305 -5.90 26.57 -0.47
CA ALA A 305 -4.60 26.80 -1.11
C ALA A 305 -3.43 26.76 -0.11
N ALA A 306 -3.59 27.38 1.07
CA ALA A 306 -2.57 27.38 2.12
C ALA A 306 -2.28 25.97 2.65
N VAL A 307 -3.32 25.15 2.88
CA VAL A 307 -3.19 23.76 3.32
C VAL A 307 -2.56 22.87 2.27
N ALA A 308 -2.96 23.03 1.00
CA ALA A 308 -2.37 22.29 -0.10
C ALA A 308 -0.87 22.61 -0.25
N ILE A 309 -0.48 23.88 -0.13
CA ILE A 309 0.92 24.31 -0.20
C ILE A 309 1.71 23.80 1.02
N ALA A 310 1.20 23.94 2.24
CA ALA A 310 1.87 23.45 3.45
C ALA A 310 2.07 21.92 3.42
N SER A 311 1.06 21.17 2.94
CA SER A 311 1.13 19.72 2.76
C SER A 311 2.14 19.35 1.68
N VAL A 312 2.15 20.05 0.54
CA VAL A 312 3.11 19.79 -0.54
C VAL A 312 4.53 20.18 -0.11
N VAL A 313 4.74 21.29 0.59
CA VAL A 313 6.07 21.73 1.05
C VAL A 313 6.64 20.80 2.13
N ALA A 314 5.81 20.34 3.08
CA ALA A 314 6.24 19.39 4.11
C ALA A 314 6.65 18.02 3.52
N PHE A 315 6.04 17.61 2.40
CA PHE A 315 6.26 16.28 1.82
C PHE A 315 7.16 16.23 0.57
N VAL A 316 7.12 17.25 -0.30
CA VAL A 316 7.97 17.35 -1.52
C VAL A 316 9.40 17.78 -1.18
N ALA A 317 9.64 18.29 0.04
CA ALA A 317 11.01 18.39 0.53
C ALA A 317 11.68 17.00 0.63
N GLY A 318 10.93 15.89 0.75
CA GLY A 318 11.48 14.53 0.96
C GLY A 318 12.57 14.05 -0.01
N PRO A 319 12.42 14.14 -1.35
CA PRO A 319 13.46 13.67 -2.27
C PRO A 319 14.71 14.56 -2.27
N LEU A 320 14.54 15.88 -2.18
CA LEU A 320 15.66 16.84 -2.09
C LEU A 320 16.34 16.81 -0.71
N VAL A 321 15.59 16.47 0.34
CA VAL A 321 16.10 16.32 1.70
C VAL A 321 16.93 15.04 1.85
N ILE A 322 16.72 13.99 1.04
CA ILE A 322 17.59 12.79 1.07
C ILE A 322 18.97 13.08 0.47
N GLU A 323 19.07 13.82 -0.64
CA GLU A 323 20.36 14.29 -1.19
C GLU A 323 21.04 15.31 -0.27
N TRP A 324 20.28 16.28 0.27
CA TRP A 324 20.81 17.32 1.15
C TRP A 324 21.18 16.80 2.56
N LEU A 325 20.51 15.77 3.09
CA LEU A 325 20.86 15.12 4.36
C LEU A 325 22.12 14.28 4.28
N GLY A 326 22.43 13.68 3.12
CA GLY A 326 23.69 12.96 2.92
C GLY A 326 24.91 13.87 3.09
N GLU A 327 24.74 15.16 2.80
CA GLU A 327 25.79 16.17 2.89
C GLU A 327 25.82 16.88 4.26
N LEU A 328 24.68 16.97 4.96
CA LEU A 328 24.57 17.63 6.27
C LEU A 328 24.86 16.71 7.47
N LEU A 329 24.74 15.38 7.31
CA LEU A 329 25.00 14.38 8.36
C LEU A 329 26.47 13.92 8.39
N GLY A 330 27.41 14.81 8.06
CA GLY A 330 28.84 14.56 8.17
C GLY A 330 29.22 13.83 9.46
N GLU A 331 29.83 12.66 9.29
CA GLU A 331 30.62 11.80 10.21
C GLU A 331 30.20 11.62 11.69
N GLY A 332 29.09 12.18 12.16
CA GLY A 332 28.76 12.28 13.59
C GLY A 332 27.48 11.56 14.06
N ALA A 333 26.66 11.01 13.15
CA ALA A 333 25.44 10.29 13.54
C ALA A 333 25.74 8.83 13.89
N ALA A 334 26.39 8.62 15.05
CA ALA A 334 26.54 7.30 15.62
C ALA A 334 25.19 6.79 16.18
N GLU A 335 24.86 5.54 15.81
CA GLU A 335 23.88 4.60 16.38
C GLU A 335 22.46 4.45 15.78
N ALA A 336 21.85 5.44 15.14
CA ALA A 336 20.52 5.24 14.51
C ALA A 336 20.67 4.98 13.00
N SER A 337 20.11 3.86 12.50
CA SER A 337 20.14 3.58 11.07
C SER A 337 19.40 4.67 10.28
N ALA A 338 19.82 4.94 9.05
CA ALA A 338 19.15 5.94 8.20
C ALA A 338 17.63 5.66 8.06
N GLU A 339 17.23 4.39 8.10
CA GLU A 339 15.82 3.98 8.03
C GLU A 339 15.04 4.29 9.31
N GLU A 340 15.64 4.13 10.49
CA GLU A 340 15.05 4.53 11.77
C GLU A 340 14.76 6.04 11.79
N GLN A 341 15.74 6.85 11.40
CA GLN A 341 15.61 8.31 11.34
C GLN A 341 14.53 8.75 10.35
N VAL A 342 14.45 8.09 9.19
CA VAL A 342 13.41 8.34 8.18
C VAL A 342 12.02 7.99 8.74
N ALA A 343 11.85 6.83 9.38
CA ALA A 343 10.56 6.43 9.93
C ALA A 343 10.08 7.38 11.05
N ALA A 344 10.96 7.75 11.98
CA ALA A 344 10.65 8.68 13.05
C ALA A 344 10.25 10.07 12.50
N ARG A 345 11.00 10.58 11.52
CA ARG A 345 10.71 11.87 10.89
C ARG A 345 9.41 11.85 10.08
N ILE A 346 9.06 10.73 9.45
CA ILE A 346 7.76 10.57 8.77
C ILE A 346 6.63 10.70 9.79
N ALA A 347 6.71 10.00 10.93
CA ALA A 347 5.68 10.08 11.96
C ALA A 347 5.49 11.51 12.47
N GLU A 348 6.58 12.20 12.80
CA GLU A 348 6.56 13.60 13.25
C GLU A 348 6.00 14.57 12.19
N THR A 349 6.37 14.36 10.93
CA THR A 349 5.91 15.19 9.81
C THR A 349 4.41 15.02 9.57
N ILE A 350 3.90 13.80 9.69
CA ILE A 350 2.47 13.51 9.59
C ILE A 350 1.73 14.23 10.72
N GLU A 351 2.20 14.13 11.96
CA GLU A 351 1.59 14.80 13.11
C GLU A 351 1.58 16.34 12.96
N ARG A 352 2.70 16.94 12.53
CA ARG A 352 2.76 18.38 12.25
C ARG A 352 1.84 18.79 11.10
N SER A 353 1.78 18.00 10.03
CA SER A 353 0.87 18.23 8.91
C SER A 353 -0.59 18.12 9.32
N ASP A 354 -0.92 17.19 10.22
CA ASP A 354 -2.26 17.01 10.77
C ASP A 354 -2.69 18.20 11.63
N ALA A 355 -1.82 18.67 12.52
CA ALA A 355 -2.10 19.85 13.33
C ALA A 355 -2.37 21.08 12.44
N ALA A 356 -1.53 21.29 11.41
CA ALA A 356 -1.73 22.39 10.46
C ALA A 356 -3.03 22.27 9.66
N PHE A 357 -3.43 21.04 9.30
CA PHE A 357 -4.68 20.78 8.62
C PHE A 357 -5.89 21.11 9.51
N LEU A 358 -5.89 20.64 10.76
CA LEU A 358 -6.96 20.89 11.71
C LEU A 358 -7.10 22.39 12.03
N THR A 359 -5.99 23.10 12.22
CA THR A 359 -6.02 24.56 12.42
C THR A 359 -6.63 25.28 11.22
N ALA A 360 -6.36 24.82 10.00
CA ALA A 360 -6.97 25.40 8.82
C ALA A 360 -8.46 25.06 8.69
N GLU A 361 -8.89 23.85 9.05
CA GLU A 361 -10.32 23.50 9.12
C GLU A 361 -11.06 24.37 10.15
N GLU A 362 -10.48 24.59 11.32
CA GLU A 362 -11.03 25.50 12.34
C GLU A 362 -11.17 26.93 11.79
N GLN A 363 -10.16 27.44 11.08
CA GLN A 363 -10.21 28.76 10.46
C GLN A 363 -11.27 28.87 9.35
N ILE A 364 -11.47 27.80 8.56
CA ILE A 364 -12.53 27.75 7.55
C ILE A 364 -13.89 27.77 8.24
N THR A 365 -14.08 26.91 9.23
CA THR A 365 -15.34 26.81 10.00
C THR A 365 -15.68 28.14 10.68
N GLU A 366 -14.71 28.79 11.31
CA GLU A 366 -14.91 30.11 11.93
C GLU A 366 -15.26 31.17 10.89
N ALA A 367 -14.60 31.17 9.73
CA ALA A 367 -14.90 32.11 8.65
C ALA A 367 -16.31 31.89 8.06
N GLU A 368 -16.77 30.64 7.97
CA GLU A 368 -18.13 30.28 7.55
C GLU A 368 -19.18 30.78 8.55
N ILE A 369 -18.99 30.49 9.85
CA ILE A 369 -19.89 30.97 10.92
C ILE A 369 -19.96 32.51 10.93
N GLN A 370 -18.83 33.19 10.76
CA GLN A 370 -18.81 34.66 10.70
C GLN A 370 -19.51 35.20 9.45
N ALA A 371 -19.41 34.50 8.31
CA ALA A 371 -20.09 34.88 7.08
C ALA A 371 -21.61 34.73 7.22
N GLU A 372 -22.07 33.59 7.74
CA GLU A 372 -23.49 33.31 8.01
C GLU A 372 -24.07 34.33 9.01
N ALA A 373 -23.37 34.61 10.12
CA ALA A 373 -23.81 35.61 11.09
C ALA A 373 -23.88 37.03 10.51
N LEU A 374 -22.98 37.38 9.58
CA LEU A 374 -23.01 38.67 8.89
C LEU A 374 -24.17 38.75 7.88
N GLU A 375 -24.47 37.65 7.19
CA GLU A 375 -25.62 37.54 6.30
C GLU A 375 -26.93 37.67 7.08
N GLU A 376 -27.11 36.91 8.16
CA GLU A 376 -28.27 37.03 9.05
C GLU A 376 -28.43 38.45 9.60
N ALA A 377 -27.33 39.08 10.01
CA ALA A 377 -27.35 40.47 10.47
C ALA A 377 -27.78 41.43 9.36
N ASN A 378 -27.26 41.27 8.14
CA ASN A 378 -27.64 42.10 7.00
C ASN A 378 -29.11 41.91 6.61
N GLU A 379 -29.61 40.69 6.63
CA GLU A 379 -31.03 40.40 6.41
C GLU A 379 -31.90 41.05 7.49
N PHE A 380 -31.51 40.89 8.76
CA PHE A 380 -32.20 41.53 9.88
C PHE A 380 -32.26 43.06 9.70
N TYR A 381 -31.14 43.70 9.38
CA TYR A 381 -31.12 45.15 9.13
C TYR A 381 -31.94 45.55 7.90
N ALA A 382 -31.95 44.75 6.84
CA ALA A 382 -32.80 44.99 5.67
C ALA A 382 -34.29 44.92 6.01
N THR A 383 -34.70 44.01 6.91
CA THR A 383 -36.10 43.92 7.38
C THR A 383 -36.51 45.10 8.27
N LEU A 384 -35.55 45.74 8.94
CA LEU A 384 -35.81 46.88 9.82
C LEU A 384 -36.01 48.22 9.08
N GLY A 385 -35.71 48.29 7.78
CA GLY A 385 -36.23 49.32 6.89
C GLY A 385 -35.95 50.77 7.29
N HIS A 386 -34.75 51.25 6.94
CA HIS A 386 -34.55 52.63 6.48
C HIS A 386 -34.02 52.64 5.06
#